data_AF-A0A7K8H1I3-F1
#
_entry.id   AF-A0A7K8H1I3-F1
#
_cell.length_a   1.000
_cell.length_b   1.000
_cell.length_c   1.000
_cell.angle_alpha   90.00
_cell.angle_beta   90.00
_cell.angle_gamma   90.00
#
_symmetry.space_group_name_H-M   'P 1'
#
loop_
_entity.id
_entity.type
_entity.pdbx_description
1 polymer ?
#
loop_
_entity_poly.entity_id
_entity_poly.type
_entity_poly.pdbx_seq_one_letter_code
_entity_poly.pdbx_strand_id
1 'polypeptide(L)'
;PKRKPVDRWTKKRALFGVYDNVGILGGFQIHPKSLIMGPTWLRGWRGNELQRCIRKKQMVGDRMFAEDYHKLNKRIRYLYKRFNRTGKHR
;
A
#
# COMPACT_ATOMS: atom_id res chain seq x y z
N PRO A 1 -22.83 21.31 -13.43
CA PRO A 1 -23.04 19.87 -13.14
C PRO A 1 -24.27 19.63 -12.25
N LYS A 2 -25.02 18.54 -12.46
CA LYS A 2 -26.18 18.20 -11.63
C LYS A 2 -25.71 17.84 -10.20
N ARG A 3 -26.44 18.30 -9.18
CA ARG A 3 -26.15 17.98 -7.77
C ARG A 3 -26.29 16.47 -7.58
N LYS A 4 -25.24 15.82 -7.05
CA LYS A 4 -25.29 14.40 -6.67
C LYS A 4 -25.64 14.32 -5.19
N PRO A 5 -26.81 13.77 -4.81
CA PRO A 5 -27.11 13.53 -3.41
C PRO A 5 -26.15 12.47 -2.86
N VAL A 6 -25.66 12.67 -1.64
CA VAL A 6 -24.72 11.76 -0.98
C VAL A 6 -25.24 11.46 0.41
N ASP A 7 -25.61 10.21 0.65
CA ASP A 7 -25.99 9.74 1.99
C ASP A 7 -24.77 9.69 2.92
N ARG A 8 -24.88 10.36 4.06
CA ARG A 8 -23.82 10.41 5.09
C ARG A 8 -23.86 9.20 6.02
N TRP A 9 -24.97 8.47 6.08
CA TRP A 9 -25.22 7.38 7.04
C TRP A 9 -25.21 5.98 6.42
N THR A 10 -24.62 5.82 5.24
CA THR A 10 -24.33 4.49 4.69
C THR A 10 -23.56 3.62 5.71
N LYS A 11 -23.84 2.32 5.75
CA LYS A 11 -23.20 1.35 6.67
C LYS A 11 -21.66 1.47 6.71
N LYS A 12 -21.01 1.66 5.55
CA LYS A 12 -19.56 1.82 5.46
C LYS A 12 -19.04 3.07 6.18
N ARG A 13 -19.79 4.18 6.15
CA ARG A 13 -19.41 5.43 6.83
C ARG A 13 -19.71 5.37 8.31
N ALA A 14 -20.90 4.88 8.66
CA ALA A 14 -21.34 4.75 10.04
C ALA A 14 -20.42 3.82 10.86
N LEU A 15 -19.92 2.74 10.26
CA LEU A 15 -19.06 1.75 10.92
C LEU A 15 -17.57 1.92 10.63
N PHE A 16 -17.15 3.04 10.05
CA PHE A 16 -15.73 3.27 9.74
C PHE A 16 -14.91 3.46 11.03
N GLY A 17 -13.82 2.72 11.20
CA GLY A 17 -12.87 2.87 12.31
C GLY A 17 -13.25 2.18 13.63
N VAL A 18 -14.39 1.47 13.68
CA VAL A 18 -14.92 0.84 14.91
C VAL A 18 -13.90 -0.07 15.62
N TYR A 19 -13.07 -0.79 14.87
CA TYR A 19 -12.12 -1.79 15.42
C TYR A 19 -10.65 -1.35 15.38
N ASP A 20 -10.36 -0.06 15.19
CA ASP A 20 -8.97 0.41 15.03
C ASP A 20 -8.13 0.25 16.31
N ASN A 21 -8.77 0.30 17.49
CA ASN A 21 -8.12 0.15 18.80
C ASN A 21 -8.24 -1.27 19.39
N VAL A 22 -8.57 -2.27 18.56
CA VAL A 22 -8.76 -3.67 19.01
C VAL A 22 -7.54 -4.22 19.76
N GLY A 23 -6.33 -3.76 19.46
CA GLY A 23 -5.12 -4.18 20.15
C GLY A 23 -5.14 -3.76 21.62
N ILE A 24 -5.34 -2.47 21.89
CA ILE A 24 -5.29 -1.92 23.26
C ILE A 24 -6.47 -2.43 24.09
N LEU A 25 -7.67 -2.49 23.49
CA LEU A 25 -8.89 -2.88 24.20
C LEU A 25 -9.10 -4.42 24.26
N GLY A 26 -8.45 -5.17 23.38
CA GLY A 26 -8.59 -6.62 23.26
C GLY A 26 -7.40 -7.42 23.79
N GLY A 27 -6.65 -6.87 24.77
CA GLY A 27 -5.51 -7.56 25.39
C GLY A 27 -4.38 -7.91 24.43
N PHE A 28 -4.18 -7.08 23.39
CA PHE A 28 -3.14 -7.23 22.37
C PHE A 28 -3.15 -8.54 21.57
N GLN A 29 -4.29 -9.25 21.53
CA GLN A 29 -4.43 -10.50 20.74
C GLN A 29 -4.25 -10.29 19.23
N ILE A 30 -4.68 -9.14 18.71
CA ILE A 30 -4.63 -8.80 17.29
C ILE A 30 -4.04 -7.40 17.11
N HIS A 31 -3.06 -7.25 16.22
CA HIS A 31 -2.51 -5.94 15.85
C HIS A 31 -3.31 -5.31 14.69
N PRO A 32 -3.74 -4.04 14.76
CA PRO A 32 -4.62 -3.40 13.75
C PRO A 32 -4.16 -3.54 12.28
N LYS A 33 -2.84 -3.60 12.05
CA LYS A 33 -2.24 -3.91 10.72
C LYS A 33 -2.80 -5.16 10.03
N SER A 34 -3.29 -6.16 10.78
CA SER A 34 -3.88 -7.38 10.21
C SER A 34 -5.29 -7.16 9.67
N LEU A 35 -6.01 -6.16 10.17
CA LEU A 35 -7.37 -5.78 9.72
C LEU A 35 -7.34 -5.03 8.38
N ILE A 36 -6.20 -4.47 8.00
CA ILE A 36 -6.04 -3.74 6.74
C ILE A 36 -6.14 -4.72 5.57
N MET A 37 -7.13 -4.51 4.71
CA MET A 37 -7.23 -5.20 3.43
C MET A 37 -6.41 -4.49 2.36
N GLY A 38 -5.78 -5.27 1.49
CA GLY A 38 -5.00 -4.73 0.38
C GLY A 38 -3.91 -5.70 -0.08
N PRO A 39 -3.00 -5.22 -0.96
CA PRO A 39 -1.90 -6.05 -1.44
C PRO A 39 -1.06 -6.58 -0.28
N THR A 40 -0.78 -7.88 -0.29
CA THR A 40 -0.04 -8.55 0.81
C THR A 40 1.33 -7.93 1.05
N TRP A 41 1.97 -7.42 0.00
CA TRP A 41 3.26 -6.73 0.08
C TRP A 41 3.19 -5.29 0.64
N LEU A 42 2.00 -4.76 0.95
CA LEU A 42 1.80 -3.43 1.55
C LEU A 42 1.11 -3.44 2.92
N ARG A 43 0.50 -4.56 3.33
CA ARG A 43 -0.18 -4.63 4.63
C ARG A 43 0.81 -4.35 5.78
N GLY A 44 0.50 -3.33 6.58
CA GLY A 44 1.33 -2.93 7.72
C GLY A 44 2.73 -2.41 7.36
N TRP A 45 2.93 -1.92 6.12
CA TRP A 45 4.24 -1.48 5.65
C TRP A 45 4.13 -0.14 4.89
N ARG A 46 5.10 0.75 5.10
CA ARG A 46 5.20 2.05 4.43
C ARG A 46 6.60 2.25 3.86
N GLY A 47 6.67 2.83 2.66
CA GLY A 47 7.92 3.21 2.02
C GLY A 47 7.68 3.94 0.71
N ASN A 48 8.76 4.47 0.13
CA ASN A 48 8.72 5.21 -1.12
C ASN A 48 8.45 4.27 -2.32
N GLU A 49 8.32 4.84 -3.52
CA GLU A 49 8.01 4.07 -4.72
C GLU A 49 9.05 2.99 -5.03
N LEU A 50 10.35 3.32 -4.94
CA LEU A 50 11.43 2.37 -5.20
C LEU A 50 11.36 1.18 -4.24
N GLN A 51 11.18 1.45 -2.95
CA GLN A 51 11.04 0.42 -1.91
C GLN A 51 9.79 -0.45 -2.15
N ARG A 52 8.65 0.15 -2.54
CA ARG A 52 7.43 -0.60 -2.91
C ARG A 52 7.67 -1.52 -4.09
N CYS A 53 8.35 -1.04 -5.14
CA CYS A 53 8.64 -1.84 -6.31
C CYS A 53 9.57 -3.03 -6.00
N ILE A 54 10.63 -2.80 -5.21
CA ILE A 54 11.56 -3.85 -4.77
C ILE A 54 10.81 -4.91 -3.95
N ARG A 55 10.00 -4.47 -2.98
CA ARG A 55 9.22 -5.35 -2.12
C ARG A 55 8.20 -6.18 -2.92
N LYS A 56 7.48 -5.54 -3.85
CA LYS A 56 6.56 -6.25 -4.76
C LYS A 56 7.31 -7.32 -5.56
N LYS A 57 8.48 -6.97 -6.13
CA LYS A 57 9.30 -7.91 -6.90
C LYS A 57 9.73 -9.12 -6.05
N GLN A 58 10.15 -8.90 -4.80
CA GLN A 58 10.60 -9.97 -3.91
C GLN A 58 9.45 -10.87 -3.44
N MET A 59 8.28 -10.30 -3.15
CA MET A 59 7.17 -11.04 -2.54
C MET A 59 6.24 -11.73 -3.53
N VAL A 60 6.08 -11.18 -4.74
CA VAL A 60 5.12 -11.69 -5.73
C VAL A 60 5.66 -11.71 -7.15
N GLY A 61 6.94 -11.41 -7.35
CA GLY A 61 7.52 -11.31 -8.69
C GLY A 61 7.61 -12.65 -9.43
N ASP A 62 7.70 -13.75 -8.70
CA ASP A 62 7.65 -15.14 -9.18
C ASP A 62 6.34 -15.49 -9.89
N ARG A 63 5.22 -14.96 -9.40
CA ARG A 63 3.87 -15.19 -9.94
C ARG A 63 3.31 -14.03 -10.77
N MET A 64 4.14 -13.04 -11.11
CA MET A 64 3.71 -11.93 -11.96
C MET A 64 3.74 -12.34 -13.43
N PHE A 65 2.84 -11.76 -14.24
CA PHE A 65 2.91 -11.86 -15.68
C PHE A 65 4.26 -11.33 -16.20
N ALA A 66 4.81 -11.98 -17.24
CA ALA A 66 6.13 -11.66 -17.78
C ALA A 66 6.28 -10.19 -18.17
N GLU A 67 5.26 -9.61 -18.83
CA GLU A 67 5.25 -8.19 -19.19
C GLU A 67 5.29 -7.27 -17.98
N ASP A 68 4.49 -7.55 -16.95
CA ASP A 68 4.42 -6.74 -15.74
C ASP A 68 5.71 -6.83 -14.95
N TYR A 69 6.31 -8.02 -14.90
CA TYR A 69 7.62 -8.23 -14.27
C TYR A 69 8.70 -7.45 -15.01
N HIS A 70 8.70 -7.48 -16.35
CA HIS A 70 9.61 -6.70 -17.17
C HIS A 70 9.43 -5.18 -16.95
N LYS A 71 8.19 -4.68 -16.95
CA LYS A 71 7.87 -3.27 -16.65
C LYS A 71 8.31 -2.87 -15.24
N LEU A 72 8.09 -3.73 -14.24
CA LEU A 72 8.52 -3.51 -12.86
C LEU A 72 10.05 -3.37 -12.76
N ASN A 73 10.80 -4.25 -13.43
CA ASN A 73 12.26 -4.17 -13.47
C ASN A 73 12.76 -2.87 -14.12
N LYS A 74 12.14 -2.44 -15.23
CA LYS A 74 12.43 -1.15 -15.86
C LYS A 74 12.18 0.01 -14.90
N ARG A 75 11.06 -0.03 -14.15
CA ARG A 75 10.72 1.00 -13.16
C ARG A 75 11.74 1.08 -12.01
N ILE A 76 12.13 -0.07 -11.46
CA ILE A 76 13.16 -0.15 -10.41
C ILE A 76 14.47 0.45 -10.91
N ARG A 77 14.92 0.07 -12.11
CA ARG A 77 16.17 0.60 -12.71
C ARG A 77 16.11 2.11 -12.93
N TYR A 78 14.99 2.63 -13.40
CA TYR A 78 14.79 4.07 -13.57
C TYR A 78 14.86 4.80 -12.22
N LEU A 79 14.09 4.36 -11.23
CA LEU A 79 14.01 4.99 -9.92
C LEU A 79 15.34 4.94 -9.17
N TYR A 80 16.08 3.83 -9.28
CA TYR A 80 17.42 3.71 -8.71
C TYR A 80 18.36 4.77 -9.29
N LYS A 81 18.39 4.94 -10.63
CA LYS A 81 19.21 5.99 -11.26
C LYS A 81 18.73 7.39 -10.85
N ARG A 82 17.42 7.64 -10.83
CA ARG A 82 16.86 8.94 -10.46
C ARG A 82 17.26 9.32 -9.03
N PHE A 83 16.96 8.48 -8.05
CA PHE A 83 17.22 8.81 -6.64
C PHE A 83 18.71 8.84 -6.30
N ASN A 84 19.53 7.99 -6.93
CA ASN A 84 20.94 7.85 -6.56
C ASN A 84 21.92 8.54 -7.51
N ARG A 85 21.47 9.25 -8.56
CA ARG A 85 22.34 9.99 -9.48
C ARG A 85 21.85 11.39 -9.82
N THR A 86 20.61 11.72 -9.51
CA THR A 86 20.04 13.04 -9.82
C THR A 86 19.34 13.61 -8.58
N GLY A 87 19.52 14.90 -8.35
CA GLY A 87 18.89 15.57 -7.20
C GLY A 87 19.45 16.98 -7.07
N LYS A 88 18.61 17.92 -6.62
CA LYS A 88 19.03 19.30 -6.34
C LYS A 88 19.85 19.37 -5.05
N HIS A 89 19.39 18.64 -4.03
CA HIS A 89 20.06 18.53 -2.75
C HIS A 89 20.97 17.30 -2.83
N ARG A 90 22.27 17.56 -2.96
CA ARG A 90 23.35 16.59 -2.91
C ARG A 90 24.51 17.22 -2.15
#